data_AF-A0A1Q7LDL9-F1
#
_entry.id   AF-A0A1Q7LDL9-F1
#
_cell.length_a   1.000
_cell.length_b   1.000
_cell.length_c   1.000
_cell.angle_alpha   90.00
_cell.angle_beta   90.00
_cell.angle_gamma   90.00
#
_symmetry.space_group_name_H-M   'P 1'
#
loop_
_entity.id
_entity.type
_entity.pdbx_description
1 polymer ?
#
loop_
_entity_poly.entity_id
_entity_poly.type
_entity_poly.pdbx_seq_one_letter_code
_entity_poly.pdbx_strand_id
1 'polypeptide(L)'
;MIVRVFEDKHSLSEAAAEQASAAVRRAVIVATRASQLDFIDALTNAKNNDWQRVEMFHLDEYVGLPISHPAIFRKYLLDRLIHKVGIKRYHFLDGSDHPAEVVRRVGEAL
;
A
#
# COMPACT_ATOMS: atom_id res chain seq x y z
N MET A 1 -22.09 10.89 1.17
CA MET A 1 -21.14 10.31 0.19
C MET A 1 -20.71 11.43 -0.75
N ILE A 2 -19.41 11.67 -0.89
CA ILE A 2 -18.87 12.68 -1.83
C ILE A 2 -18.38 11.92 -3.05
N VAL A 3 -18.80 12.34 -4.24
CA VAL A 3 -18.36 11.78 -5.52
C VAL A 3 -17.63 12.88 -6.28
N ARG A 4 -16.41 12.58 -6.75
CA ARG A 4 -15.60 13.46 -7.59
C ARG A 4 -15.35 12.74 -8.91
N VAL A 5 -15.55 13.43 -10.02
CA VAL A 5 -15.28 12.93 -11.36
C VAL A 5 -14.13 13.74 -11.94
N PHE A 6 -13.18 13.05 -12.55
CA PHE A 6 -11.99 13.63 -13.15
C PHE A 6 -11.97 13.30 -14.64
N GLU A 7 -11.26 14.12 -15.40
CA GLU A 7 -11.16 13.98 -16.86
C GLU A 7 -10.42 12.69 -17.24
N ASP A 8 -9.40 12.32 -16.47
CA ASP A 8 -8.56 11.17 -16.74
C ASP A 8 -8.04 10.48 -15.47
N LYS A 9 -7.33 9.36 -15.66
CA LYS A 9 -6.74 8.56 -14.60
C LYS A 9 -5.63 9.31 -13.85
N HIS A 10 -4.90 10.18 -14.53
CA HIS A 10 -3.76 10.89 -13.94
C HIS A 10 -4.23 11.94 -12.93
N SER A 11 -5.14 12.81 -13.35
CA SER A 11 -5.77 13.83 -12.51
C SER A 11 -6.51 13.23 -11.30
N LEU A 12 -7.19 12.08 -11.49
CA LEU A 12 -7.74 11.30 -10.38
C LEU A 12 -6.65 10.88 -9.38
N SER A 13 -5.54 10.36 -9.88
CA SER A 13 -4.45 9.79 -9.07
C SER A 13 -3.71 10.87 -8.28
N GLU A 14 -3.46 12.04 -8.89
CA GLU A 14 -2.88 13.20 -8.22
C GLU A 14 -3.78 13.71 -7.09
N ALA A 15 -5.08 13.89 -7.38
CA ALA A 15 -6.04 14.35 -6.38
C ALA A 15 -6.22 13.34 -5.24
N ALA A 16 -6.18 12.04 -5.53
CA ALA A 16 -6.21 10.99 -4.53
C ALA A 16 -4.92 11.00 -3.68
N ALA A 17 -3.75 11.19 -4.30
CA ALA A 17 -2.47 11.26 -3.60
C ALA A 17 -2.37 12.48 -2.69
N GLU A 18 -2.90 13.63 -3.11
CA GLU A 18 -3.01 14.83 -2.28
C GLU A 18 -3.91 14.57 -1.07
N GLN A 19 -5.11 14.01 -1.30
CA GLN A 19 -6.04 13.67 -0.23
C GLN A 19 -5.43 12.65 0.75
N ALA A 20 -4.75 11.63 0.23
CA ALA A 20 -4.07 10.63 1.05
C ALA A 20 -2.94 11.27 1.86
N SER A 21 -2.09 12.11 1.26
CA SER A 21 -1.00 12.80 1.97
C SER A 21 -1.50 13.69 3.10
N ALA A 22 -2.65 14.34 2.93
CA ALA A 22 -3.28 15.12 4.00
C ALA A 22 -3.85 14.25 5.15
N ALA A 23 -4.23 13.00 4.85
CA ALA A 23 -4.83 12.07 5.80
C ALA A 23 -3.82 11.15 6.50
N VAL A 24 -2.68 10.85 5.85
CA VAL A 24 -1.62 10.00 6.38
C VAL A 24 -1.11 10.58 7.69
N ARG A 25 -1.18 9.76 8.75
CA ARG A 25 -0.73 10.14 10.09
C ARG A 25 0.29 9.14 10.62
N ARG A 26 -0.20 7.99 11.09
CA ARG A 26 0.63 6.95 11.72
C ARG A 26 0.54 5.60 11.03
N ALA A 27 -0.64 5.21 10.55
CA ALA A 27 -0.87 3.91 9.94
C ALA A 27 -1.61 4.05 8.61
N VAL A 28 -1.27 3.20 7.65
CA VAL A 28 -1.94 3.13 6.34
C VAL A 28 -2.16 1.68 5.94
N ILE A 29 -3.28 1.41 5.28
CA ILE A 29 -3.50 0.16 4.55
C ILE A 29 -3.37 0.47 3.06
N VAL A 30 -2.61 -0.33 2.34
CA VAL A 30 -2.30 -0.07 0.92
C VAL A 30 -2.87 -1.15 0.04
N ALA A 31 -3.72 -0.74 -0.91
CA ALA A 31 -4.25 -1.61 -1.95
C ALA A 31 -3.23 -1.81 -3.06
N THR A 32 -3.29 -2.97 -3.71
CA THR A 32 -2.41 -3.37 -4.81
C THR A 32 -3.26 -3.72 -6.03
N ARG A 33 -2.95 -3.12 -7.19
CA ARG A 33 -3.47 -3.44 -8.54
C ARG A 33 -3.03 -2.38 -9.54
N ALA A 34 -3.27 -2.63 -10.84
CA ALA A 34 -2.95 -1.68 -11.91
C ALA A 34 -3.61 -0.29 -11.73
N SER A 35 -4.78 -0.24 -11.09
CA SER A 35 -5.46 1.04 -10.78
C SER A 35 -4.69 1.89 -9.78
N GLN A 36 -3.81 1.29 -8.96
CA GLN A 36 -3.04 1.97 -7.93
C GLN A 36 -1.70 2.51 -8.43
N LEU A 37 -1.27 2.16 -9.65
CA LEU A 37 0.06 2.50 -10.16
C LEU A 37 0.34 4.01 -10.14
N ASP A 38 -0.49 4.79 -10.82
CA ASP A 38 -0.28 6.23 -10.96
C ASP A 38 -0.50 6.95 -9.62
N PHE A 39 -1.41 6.44 -8.80
CA PHE A 39 -1.66 6.94 -7.44
C PHE A 39 -0.44 6.73 -6.53
N ILE A 40 0.15 5.54 -6.49
CA ILE A 40 1.34 5.26 -5.68
C ILE A 40 2.53 6.07 -6.18
N ASP A 41 2.69 6.23 -7.49
CA ASP A 41 3.74 7.10 -8.02
C ASP A 41 3.54 8.56 -7.62
N ALA A 42 2.32 9.10 -7.72
CA ALA A 42 2.01 10.45 -7.25
C ALA A 42 2.22 10.60 -5.73
N LEU A 43 1.75 9.63 -4.93
CA LEU A 43 1.84 9.64 -3.46
C LEU A 43 3.30 9.60 -2.97
N THR A 44 4.13 8.78 -3.61
CA THR A 44 5.55 8.65 -3.25
C THR A 44 6.39 9.87 -3.65
N ASN A 45 5.93 10.65 -4.63
CA ASN A 45 6.54 11.92 -5.03
C ASN A 45 6.04 13.13 -4.21
N ALA A 46 5.00 12.98 -3.39
CA ALA A 46 4.48 14.05 -2.55
C ALA A 46 5.46 14.39 -1.41
N LYS A 47 5.77 15.68 -1.23
CA LYS A 47 6.83 16.15 -0.32
C LYS A 47 6.48 16.14 1.17
N ASN A 48 5.23 15.88 1.53
CA ASN A 48 4.71 16.17 2.87
C ASN A 48 4.55 14.94 3.79
N ASN A 49 4.97 13.75 3.34
CA ASN A 49 4.78 12.52 4.09
C ASN A 49 6.07 12.14 4.85
N ASP A 50 6.02 12.10 6.18
CA ASP A 50 7.09 11.57 7.01
C ASP A 50 7.00 10.04 7.11
N TRP A 51 7.40 9.36 6.02
CA TRP A 51 7.30 7.91 5.85
C TRP A 51 8.05 7.10 6.91
N GLN A 52 9.05 7.69 7.58
CA GLN A 52 9.79 7.04 8.67
C GLN A 52 8.91 6.79 9.89
N ARG A 53 7.85 7.58 10.05
CA ARG A 53 6.88 7.48 11.16
C ARG A 53 5.63 6.70 10.78
N VAL A 54 5.43 6.41 9.49
CA VAL A 54 4.29 5.65 8.98
C VAL A 54 4.54 4.16 9.15
N GLU A 55 3.48 3.46 9.53
CA GLU A 55 3.37 2.02 9.61
C GLU A 55 2.39 1.50 8.55
N MET A 56 2.82 0.54 7.75
CA MET A 56 2.04 0.07 6.60
C MET A 56 1.47 -1.33 6.84
N PHE A 57 0.21 -1.52 6.50
CA PHE A 57 -0.47 -2.81 6.54
C PHE A 57 -0.84 -3.23 5.11
N HIS A 58 -0.48 -4.47 4.77
CA HIS A 58 -0.84 -5.05 3.49
C HIS A 58 -2.34 -5.39 3.46
N LEU A 59 -3.05 -4.95 2.42
CA LEU A 59 -4.50 -5.17 2.32
C LEU A 59 -4.85 -6.63 2.02
N ASP A 60 -4.20 -7.25 1.04
CA ASP A 60 -4.51 -8.59 0.56
C ASP A 60 -3.28 -9.27 -0.07
N GLU A 61 -3.28 -10.59 -0.17
CA GLU A 61 -2.28 -11.37 -0.91
C GLU A 61 -2.90 -12.66 -1.41
N TYR A 62 -2.35 -13.23 -2.49
CA TYR A 62 -2.74 -14.55 -2.97
C TYR A 62 -2.25 -15.66 -2.05
N VAL A 63 -3.15 -16.56 -1.65
CA VAL A 63 -2.81 -17.78 -0.91
C VAL A 63 -2.18 -18.82 -1.86
N GLY A 64 -1.11 -19.47 -1.40
CA GLY A 64 -0.42 -20.57 -2.09
C GLY A 64 0.65 -20.14 -3.10
N LEU A 65 0.88 -18.83 -3.29
CA LEU A 65 1.93 -18.36 -4.19
C LEU A 65 3.26 -18.12 -3.45
N PRO A 66 4.40 -18.68 -3.92
CA PRO A 66 5.72 -18.45 -3.33
C PRO A 66 6.25 -17.06 -3.70
N ILE A 67 7.02 -16.40 -2.83
CA ILE A 67 7.51 -15.01 -3.02
C ILE A 67 8.20 -14.73 -4.38
N SER A 68 8.71 -15.75 -5.05
CA SER A 68 9.30 -15.67 -6.39
C SER A 68 8.27 -15.49 -7.52
N HIS A 69 6.98 -15.67 -7.26
CA HIS A 69 5.92 -15.57 -8.26
C HIS A 69 5.69 -14.10 -8.67
N PRO A 70 5.64 -13.77 -9.98
CA PRO A 70 5.59 -12.39 -10.45
C PRO A 70 4.32 -11.63 -10.06
N ALA A 71 3.23 -12.34 -9.76
CA ALA A 71 1.95 -11.75 -9.39
C ALA A 71 1.83 -11.34 -7.90
N ILE A 72 2.88 -11.55 -7.09
CA ILE A 72 2.83 -11.30 -5.64
C ILE A 72 2.86 -9.82 -5.31
N PHE A 73 1.93 -9.41 -4.47
CA PHE A 73 1.72 -8.03 -4.08
C PHE A 73 2.75 -7.53 -3.08
N ARG A 74 3.31 -8.41 -2.23
CA ARG A 74 4.44 -8.05 -1.36
C ARG A 74 5.61 -7.45 -2.15
N LYS A 75 5.98 -8.05 -3.29
CA LYS A 75 7.06 -7.54 -4.14
C LYS A 75 6.72 -6.17 -4.73
N TYR A 76 5.48 -6.00 -5.20
CA TYR A 76 4.98 -4.71 -5.67
C TYR A 76 5.13 -3.61 -4.61
N LEU A 77 4.74 -3.87 -3.36
CA LEU A 77 4.84 -2.91 -2.26
C LEU A 77 6.28 -2.62 -1.84
N LEU A 78 7.15 -3.62 -1.82
CA LEU A 78 8.58 -3.45 -1.57
C LEU A 78 9.18 -2.48 -2.59
N ASP A 79 8.97 -2.75 -3.88
CA ASP A 79 9.63 -2.04 -4.96
C ASP A 79 9.06 -0.63 -5.17
N ARG A 80 7.74 -0.45 -5.07
CA ARG A 80 7.07 0.80 -5.46
C ARG A 80 6.74 1.75 -4.31
N LEU A 81 6.71 1.25 -3.07
CA LEU A 81 6.37 2.05 -1.91
C LEU A 81 7.47 1.98 -0.86
N ILE A 82 7.65 0.83 -0.21
CA ILE A 82 8.44 0.69 1.03
C ILE A 82 9.89 1.13 0.80
N HIS A 83 10.59 0.56 -0.17
CA HIS A 83 11.99 0.92 -0.42
C HIS A 83 12.12 2.31 -1.03
N LYS A 84 11.15 2.73 -1.85
CA LYS A 84 11.14 4.03 -2.53
C LYS A 84 11.07 5.19 -1.53
N VAL A 85 10.26 5.06 -0.48
CA VAL A 85 10.05 6.12 0.52
C VAL A 85 10.66 5.82 1.91
N GLY A 86 11.21 4.62 2.09
CA GLY A 86 11.91 4.21 3.30
C GLY A 86 10.99 3.89 4.49
N ILE A 87 9.79 3.34 4.27
CA ILE A 87 8.91 2.90 5.38
C ILE A 87 9.64 1.85 6.22
N LYS A 88 9.69 2.07 7.55
CA LYS A 88 10.42 1.21 8.49
C LYS A 88 9.57 0.14 9.17
N ARG A 89 8.26 0.36 9.30
CA ARG A 89 7.33 -0.56 9.94
C ARG A 89 6.29 -1.00 8.92
N TYR A 90 6.22 -2.29 8.65
CA TYR A 90 5.24 -2.84 7.73
C TYR A 90 4.86 -4.27 8.09
N HIS A 91 3.61 -4.63 7.78
CA HIS A 91 3.01 -5.92 8.10
C HIS A 91 2.48 -6.57 6.83
N PHE A 92 3.13 -7.64 6.40
CA PHE A 92 2.71 -8.39 5.22
C PHE A 92 1.80 -9.56 5.57
N LEU A 93 0.83 -9.80 4.70
CA LEU A 93 0.16 -11.09 4.59
C LEU A 93 1.06 -12.04 3.80
N ASP A 94 1.58 -13.10 4.46
CA ASP A 94 2.33 -14.15 3.78
C ASP A 94 1.39 -15.23 3.24
N GLY A 95 1.11 -15.16 1.95
CA GLY A 95 0.26 -16.14 1.27
C GLY A 95 0.81 -17.57 1.24
N SER A 96 2.09 -17.78 1.55
CA SER A 96 2.70 -19.12 1.61
C SER A 96 2.61 -19.79 2.99
N ASP A 97 2.20 -19.05 4.02
CA ASP A 97 2.02 -19.52 5.40
C ASP A 97 0.54 -19.88 5.66
N HIS A 98 0.22 -20.42 6.84
CA HIS A 98 -1.15 -20.80 7.20
C HIS A 98 -2.05 -19.55 7.33
N PRO A 99 -3.11 -19.38 6.52
CA PRO A 99 -3.86 -18.13 6.46
C PRO A 99 -4.43 -17.65 7.79
N ALA A 100 -4.95 -18.57 8.62
CA ALA A 100 -5.53 -18.20 9.91
C ALA A 100 -4.47 -17.63 10.88
N GLU A 101 -3.26 -18.20 10.90
CA GLU A 101 -2.17 -17.71 11.74
C GLU A 101 -1.62 -16.38 11.24
N VAL A 102 -1.52 -16.20 9.92
CA VAL A 102 -1.10 -14.94 9.30
C VAL A 102 -2.06 -13.82 9.66
N VAL A 103 -3.38 -14.04 9.49
CA VAL A 103 -4.40 -13.06 9.83
C VAL A 103 -4.40 -12.75 11.32
N ARG A 104 -4.26 -13.75 12.20
CA ARG A 104 -4.15 -13.54 13.64
C ARG A 104 -2.95 -12.67 13.99
N ARG A 105 -1.75 -13.04 13.51
CA ARG A 105 -0.48 -12.33 13.78
C ARG A 105 -0.51 -10.88 13.31
N VAL A 106 -1.03 -10.62 12.10
CA VAL A 106 -1.13 -9.24 11.57
C VAL A 106 -2.24 -8.46 12.28
N GLY A 107 -3.35 -9.12 12.63
CA GLY A 107 -4.44 -8.52 13.39
C GLY A 107 -4.06 -8.10 14.80
N GLU A 108 -3.16 -8.83 15.47
CA GLU A 108 -2.59 -8.46 16.78
C GLU A 108 -1.72 -7.20 16.74
N ALA A 109 -1.29 -6.77 15.55
CA ALA A 109 -0.48 -5.56 15.36
C ALA A 109 -1.31 -4.29 15.03
N LEU A 110 -2.63 -4.41 14.90
CA LEU A 110 -3.57 -3.28 14.70
C LEU A 110 -4.00 -2.66 16.03
#